data_AF-A0A345ZC90-F1
#
_entry.id   AF-A0A345ZC90-F1
#
_cell.length_a   1.000
_cell.length_b   1.000
_cell.length_c   1.000
_cell.angle_alpha   90.00
_cell.angle_beta   90.00
_cell.angle_gamma   90.00
#
_symmetry.space_group_name_H-M   'P 1'
#
loop_
_entity.id
_entity.type
_entity.pdbx_description
1 polymer ?
#
loop_
_entity_poly.entity_id
_entity_poly.type
_entity_poly.pdbx_seq_one_letter_code
_entity_poly.pdbx_strand_id
1 'polypeptide(L)'
;MVKHSNLCFTVGIMKVSVMKKISAVVLFFCFHALLIFFQVHKQSHYLKLSYDIQKLQTQHAQLTQQKSHLLYTLHTYQQPRQIQAIAEKKLFMKSIELKDVKKSYETTT
;
A
#
# COMPACT_ATOMS: atom_id res chain seq x y z
N MET A 1 -16.20 -25.03 -78.17
CA MET A 1 -16.47 -25.67 -76.86
C MET A 1 -15.54 -25.14 -75.76
N VAL A 2 -15.49 -23.82 -75.49
CA VAL A 2 -14.50 -23.24 -74.53
C VAL A 2 -15.18 -22.53 -73.33
N LYS A 3 -16.51 -22.38 -73.34
CA LYS A 3 -17.22 -21.52 -72.37
C LYS A 3 -17.43 -22.16 -70.99
N HIS A 4 -17.51 -23.49 -70.89
CA HIS A 4 -17.76 -24.19 -69.63
C HIS A 4 -16.54 -24.26 -68.70
N SER A 5 -15.33 -24.28 -69.25
CA SER A 5 -14.09 -24.41 -68.48
C SER A 5 -13.75 -23.14 -67.68
N ASN A 6 -14.05 -21.96 -68.24
CA ASN A 6 -13.76 -20.67 -67.61
C ASN A 6 -14.68 -20.34 -66.42
N LEU A 7 -15.90 -20.90 -66.41
CA LEU A 7 -16.88 -20.66 -65.34
C LEU A 7 -16.53 -21.41 -64.05
N CYS A 8 -15.98 -22.63 -64.17
CA CYS A 8 -15.60 -23.44 -63.00
C CYS A 8 -14.37 -22.86 -62.29
N PHE A 9 -13.43 -22.29 -63.04
CA PHE A 9 -12.21 -21.67 -62.49
C PHE A 9 -12.50 -20.36 -61.73
N THR A 10 -13.43 -19.54 -62.22
CA THR A 10 -13.80 -18.27 -61.56
C THR A 10 -14.54 -18.49 -60.24
N VAL A 11 -15.42 -19.50 -60.16
CA VAL A 11 -16.12 -19.86 -58.90
C VAL A 11 -15.15 -20.39 -57.84
N GLY A 12 -14.16 -21.20 -58.25
CA GLY A 12 -13.11 -21.69 -57.35
C GLY A 12 -12.27 -20.55 -56.74
N ILE A 13 -11.86 -19.57 -57.55
CA ILE A 13 -11.08 -18.42 -57.09
C ILE A 13 -11.89 -17.50 -56.15
N MET A 14 -13.18 -17.29 -56.40
CA MET A 14 -14.05 -16.53 -55.49
C MET A 14 -14.17 -17.21 -54.12
N LYS A 15 -14.35 -18.54 -54.08
CA LYS A 15 -14.46 -19.28 -52.81
C LYS A 15 -13.19 -19.19 -51.96
N VAL A 16 -12.02 -19.28 -52.60
CA VAL A 16 -10.72 -19.13 -51.94
C VAL A 16 -10.52 -17.71 -51.39
N SER A 17 -10.95 -16.69 -52.13
CA SER A 17 -10.87 -15.28 -51.69
C SER A 17 -11.78 -15.00 -50.49
N VAL A 18 -12.99 -15.57 -50.47
CA VAL A 18 -13.93 -15.45 -49.33
C VAL A 18 -13.41 -16.17 -48.08
N MET A 19 -12.86 -17.38 -48.21
CA MET A 19 -12.25 -18.09 -47.06
C MET A 19 -11.05 -17.33 -46.46
N LYS A 20 -10.25 -16.67 -47.28
CA LYS A 20 -9.12 -15.84 -46.81
C LYS A 20 -9.59 -14.62 -46.01
N LYS A 21 -10.70 -13.99 -46.43
CA LYS A 21 -11.30 -12.85 -45.70
C LYS A 21 -11.86 -13.28 -44.35
N ILE A 22 -12.55 -14.43 -44.29
CA ILE A 22 -13.07 -14.98 -43.03
C ILE A 22 -11.92 -15.32 -42.08
N SER A 23 -10.87 -15.97 -42.60
CA SER A 23 -9.66 -16.28 -41.81
C SER A 23 -8.99 -15.03 -41.24
N ALA A 24 -8.87 -13.96 -42.04
CA ALA A 24 -8.30 -12.69 -41.57
C ALA A 24 -9.15 -12.04 -40.45
N VAL A 25 -10.47 -12.08 -40.57
CA VAL A 25 -11.39 -11.56 -39.52
C VAL A 25 -11.25 -12.37 -38.23
N VAL A 26 -11.21 -13.70 -38.33
CA VAL A 26 -11.01 -14.58 -37.15
C VAL A 26 -9.66 -14.32 -36.49
N LEU A 27 -8.58 -14.16 -37.28
CA LEU A 27 -7.25 -13.85 -36.76
C LEU A 27 -7.24 -12.49 -36.02
N PHE A 28 -7.93 -11.49 -36.58
CA PHE A 28 -8.07 -10.17 -35.96
C PHE A 28 -8.76 -10.25 -34.59
N PHE A 29 -9.87 -11.00 -34.49
CA PHE A 29 -10.57 -11.21 -33.22
C PHE A 29 -9.70 -11.96 -32.20
N CYS A 30 -8.98 -13.02 -32.62
CA CYS A 30 -8.06 -13.74 -31.75
C CYS A 30 -6.94 -12.83 -31.20
N PHE A 31 -6.38 -11.97 -32.05
CA PHE A 31 -5.35 -11.02 -31.62
C PHE A 31 -5.90 -10.01 -30.62
N HIS A 32 -7.12 -9.50 -30.84
CA HIS A 32 -7.77 -8.59 -29.90
C HIS A 32 -8.07 -9.26 -28.56
N ALA A 33 -8.55 -10.51 -28.56
CA ALA A 33 -8.77 -11.26 -27.34
C ALA A 33 -7.47 -11.45 -26.53
N LEU A 34 -6.35 -11.75 -27.20
CA LEU A 34 -5.04 -11.85 -26.57
C LEU A 34 -4.57 -10.51 -25.98
N LEU A 35 -4.77 -9.41 -26.70
CA LEU A 35 -4.43 -8.07 -26.20
C LEU A 35 -5.24 -7.70 -24.96
N ILE A 36 -6.55 -7.96 -24.96
CA ILE A 36 -7.43 -7.71 -23.81
C ILE A 36 -6.97 -8.55 -22.61
N PHE A 37 -6.71 -9.84 -22.82
CA PHE A 37 -6.21 -10.71 -21.75
C PHE A 37 -4.89 -10.19 -21.17
N PHE A 38 -3.95 -9.79 -22.02
CA PHE A 38 -2.67 -9.25 -21.58
C PHE A 38 -2.81 -7.92 -20.82
N GLN A 39 -3.72 -7.06 -21.26
CA GLN A 39 -4.00 -5.79 -20.60
C GLN A 39 -4.62 -6.01 -19.22
N VAL A 40 -5.60 -6.91 -19.10
CA VAL A 40 -6.23 -7.28 -17.82
C VAL A 40 -5.22 -7.91 -16.87
N HIS A 41 -4.36 -8.79 -17.37
CA HIS A 41 -3.30 -9.42 -16.57
C HIS A 41 -2.33 -8.36 -16.00
N LYS A 42 -1.85 -7.44 -16.85
CA LYS A 42 -1.01 -6.33 -16.39
C LYS A 42 -1.73 -5.45 -15.37
N GLN A 43 -2.96 -5.04 -15.66
CA GLN A 43 -3.73 -4.19 -14.77
C GLN A 43 -3.95 -4.83 -13.40
N SER A 44 -4.22 -6.14 -13.36
CA SER A 44 -4.36 -6.89 -12.11
C SER A 44 -3.06 -6.87 -11.28
N HIS A 45 -1.92 -7.03 -11.94
CA HIS A 45 -0.62 -6.95 -11.27
C HIS A 45 -0.31 -5.55 -10.75
N TYR A 46 -0.60 -4.51 -11.52
CA TYR A 46 -0.45 -3.13 -11.09
C TYR A 46 -1.35 -2.80 -9.90
N LEU A 47 -2.62 -3.20 -9.93
CA LEU A 47 -3.55 -2.98 -8.83
C LEU A 47 -3.07 -3.65 -7.55
N LYS A 48 -2.60 -4.89 -7.64
CA LYS A 48 -2.03 -5.61 -6.49
C LYS A 48 -0.82 -4.88 -5.92
N LEU A 49 0.11 -4.47 -6.78
CA LEU A 49 1.30 -3.74 -6.37
C LEU A 49 0.94 -2.40 -5.70
N SER A 50 -0.01 -1.65 -6.26
CA SER A 50 -0.49 -0.40 -5.67
C SER A 50 -1.13 -0.62 -4.30
N TYR A 51 -1.90 -1.70 -4.13
CA TYR A 51 -2.47 -2.04 -2.84
C TYR A 51 -1.38 -2.37 -1.80
N ASP A 52 -0.38 -3.17 -2.19
CA ASP A 52 0.73 -3.53 -1.30
C ASP A 52 1.54 -2.28 -0.89
N ILE A 53 1.78 -1.35 -1.83
CA ILE A 53 2.43 -0.06 -1.55
C ILE A 53 1.60 0.77 -0.56
N GLN A 54 0.29 0.92 -0.79
CA GLN A 54 -0.57 1.69 0.12
C GLN A 54 -0.64 1.07 1.52
N LYS A 55 -0.67 -0.26 1.59
CA LYS A 55 -0.63 -1.00 2.86
C LYS A 55 0.67 -0.71 3.61
N LEU A 56 1.81 -0.81 2.94
CA LEU A 56 3.12 -0.52 3.53
C LEU A 56 3.24 0.95 3.97
N GLN A 57 2.76 1.89 3.16
CA GLN A 57 2.75 3.32 3.52
C GLN A 57 1.89 3.58 4.76
N THR A 58 0.72 2.93 4.85
CA THR A 58 -0.17 3.06 6.00
C THR A 58 0.48 2.51 7.27
N GLN A 59 1.11 1.34 7.18
CA GLN A 59 1.84 0.74 8.29
C GLN A 59 3.00 1.64 8.72
N HIS A 60 3.78 2.17 7.79
CA HIS A 60 4.87 3.09 8.09
C HIS A 60 4.37 4.36 8.79
N ALA A 61 3.26 4.94 8.32
CA ALA A 61 2.64 6.10 8.94
C ALA A 61 2.18 5.80 10.38
N GLN A 62 1.53 4.65 10.60
CA GLN A 62 1.11 4.19 11.93
C GLN A 62 2.29 4.01 12.89
N LEU A 63 3.37 3.33 12.46
CA LEU A 63 4.56 3.17 13.28
C LEU A 63 5.22 4.52 13.59
N THR A 64 5.26 5.44 12.62
CA THR A 64 5.81 6.78 12.83
C THR A 64 5.02 7.56 13.86
N GLN A 65 3.68 7.47 13.81
CA GLN A 65 2.79 8.08 14.80
C GLN A 65 2.95 7.45 16.18
N GLN A 66 3.09 6.13 16.27
CA GLN A 66 3.35 5.45 17.55
C GLN A 66 4.68 5.87 18.15
N LYS A 67 5.73 5.97 17.34
CA LYS A 67 7.05 6.44 17.77
C LYS A 67 6.98 7.88 18.28
N SER A 68 6.32 8.78 17.55
CA SER A 68 6.20 10.18 17.97
C SER A 68 5.38 10.32 19.25
N HIS A 69 4.30 9.55 19.39
CA HIS A 69 3.51 9.49 20.61
C HIS A 69 4.36 8.99 21.79
N LEU A 70 5.11 7.90 21.62
CA LEU A 70 5.98 7.36 22.68
C LEU A 70 7.07 8.36 23.08
N LEU A 71 7.70 9.03 22.12
CA LEU A 71 8.69 10.08 22.41
C LEU A 71 8.07 11.25 23.17
N TYR A 72 6.87 11.67 22.80
CA TYR A 72 6.13 12.69 23.52
C TYR A 72 5.83 12.26 24.97
N THR A 73 5.35 11.03 25.15
CA THR A 73 5.08 10.46 26.47
C THR A 73 6.36 10.37 27.31
N LEU A 74 7.48 9.96 26.72
CA LEU A 74 8.76 9.89 27.41
C LEU A 74 9.25 11.28 27.84
N HIS A 75 9.17 12.27 26.95
CA HIS A 75 9.47 13.67 27.28
C HIS A 75 8.59 14.21 28.40
N THR A 76 7.31 13.85 28.37
CA THR A 76 6.31 14.21 29.40
C THR A 76 6.71 13.66 30.77
N TYR A 77 7.12 12.39 30.83
CA TYR A 77 7.60 11.76 32.07
C TYR A 77 8.96 12.29 32.55
N GLN A 78 9.81 12.77 31.65
CA GLN A 78 11.11 13.37 32.01
C GLN A 78 10.97 14.80 32.56
N GLN A 79 9.78 15.41 32.53
CA GLN A 79 9.59 16.74 33.09
C GLN A 79 9.55 16.70 34.63
N PRO A 80 10.45 17.42 35.33
CA PRO A 80 10.55 17.38 36.80
C PRO A 80 9.22 17.70 37.50
N ARG A 81 8.43 18.63 36.95
CA ARG A 81 7.12 19.02 37.51
C ARG A 81 6.11 17.88 37.49
N GLN A 82 6.15 17.03 36.45
CA GLN A 82 5.25 15.89 36.35
C GLN A 82 5.71 14.74 37.25
N ILE A 83 7.01 14.52 37.37
CA ILE A 83 7.59 13.58 38.34
C ILE A 83 7.20 13.97 39.76
N GLN A 84 7.32 15.26 40.10
CA GLN A 84 6.94 15.80 41.41
C GLN A 84 5.44 15.60 41.68
N ALA A 85 4.57 15.91 40.70
CA ALA A 85 3.14 15.67 40.83
C ALA A 85 2.77 14.18 40.96
N ILE A 86 3.50 13.28 40.29
CA ILE A 86 3.32 11.83 40.44
C ILE A 86 3.81 11.36 41.81
N ALA A 87 4.96 11.84 42.28
CA ALA A 87 5.50 11.52 43.58
C ALA A 87 4.60 12.00 44.73
N GLU A 88 4.05 13.21 44.61
CA GLU A 88 3.11 13.77 45.58
C GLU A 88 1.76 13.04 45.59
N LYS A 89 1.20 12.73 44.41
CA LYS A 89 -0.15 12.15 44.31
C LYS A 89 -0.21 10.63 44.45
N LYS A 90 0.80 9.90 43.96
CA LYS A 90 0.80 8.42 43.95
C LYS A 90 1.73 7.80 44.98
N LEU A 91 2.79 8.50 45.37
CA LEU A 91 3.78 8.02 46.33
C LEU A 91 3.68 8.74 47.69
N PHE A 92 2.70 9.66 47.84
CA PHE A 92 2.50 10.46 49.05
C PHE A 92 3.77 11.17 49.55
N MET A 93 4.71 11.47 48.65
CA MET A 93 5.91 12.22 48.99
C MET A 93 5.56 13.69 49.17
N LYS A 94 6.12 14.35 50.19
CA LYS A 94 6.02 15.80 50.36
C LYS A 94 7.25 16.46 49.77
N SER A 95 7.05 17.56 49.03
CA SER A 95 8.15 18.44 48.61
C SER A 95 8.79 19.06 49.85
N ILE A 96 10.07 18.77 50.11
CA ILE A 96 10.85 19.35 51.21
C ILE A 96 11.80 20.37 50.60
N GLU A 97 11.81 21.60 51.11
CA GLU A 97 12.83 22.58 50.71
C GLU A 97 14.18 22.17 51.30
N LEU A 98 15.25 22.24 50.49
CA LEU A 98 16.62 21.87 50.91
C LEU A 98 17.09 22.59 52.19
N LYS A 99 16.46 23.71 52.55
CA LYS A 99 16.73 24.47 53.78
C LYS A 99 16.26 23.75 55.05
N ASP A 100 15.17 22.99 54.98
CA ASP A 100 14.60 22.26 56.11
C ASP A 100 15.35 20.96 56.40
N VAL A 101 16.01 20.42 55.37
CA VAL A 101 16.77 19.18 55.43
C VAL A 101 17.98 19.33 56.37
N LYS A 102 18.65 20.49 56.38
CA LYS A 102 19.79 20.74 57.29
C LYS A 102 19.40 20.70 58.77
N LYS A 103 18.18 21.12 59.12
CA LYS A 103 17.71 21.21 60.51
C LYS A 103 17.39 19.84 61.11
N SER A 104 16.94 18.89 60.30
CA SER A 104 16.62 17.52 60.74
C SER A 104 17.85 16.70 61.15
N TYR A 105 19.04 17.01 60.64
CA TYR A 105 20.26 16.29 61.03
C TYR A 105 20.93 16.87 62.29
N GLU A 106 20.78 18.18 62.53
CA GLU A 106 21.35 18.86 63.70
C GLU A 106 20.54 18.62 65.00
N THR A 107 19.32 18.08 64.92
CA THR A 107 18.47 17.83 66.11
C THR A 107 18.63 16.41 66.69
N THR A 108 19.58 15.62 66.17
CA THR A 108 19.86 14.23 66.62
C THR A 108 21.30 14.04 67.12
N THR A 109 21.94 15.13 67.55
CA THR A 109 23.22 15.15 68.28
C THR A 109 23.04 15.98 69.53
#